data_AF-A0A2E8DAH4-F1
#
_entry.id   AF-A0A2E8DAH4-F1
#
_cell.length_a   1.000
_cell.length_b   1.000
_cell.length_c   1.000
_cell.angle_alpha   90.00
_cell.angle_beta   90.00
_cell.angle_gamma   90.00
#
_symmetry.space_group_name_H-M   'P 1'
#
loop_
_entity.id
_entity.type
_entity.pdbx_description
1 polymer ?
#
loop_
_entity_poly.entity_id
_entity_poly.type
_entity_poly.pdbx_seq_one_letter_code
_entity_poly.pdbx_strand_id
1 'polypeptide(L)'
;MLLYPPGTEFLPAFLGCLRAGIIAISLSPPDTSRIKRALPRLTAVVADAQASLVLTTTEIRNSLQSHLDEIRELRELRWVNTEEITGIDRGRANGDSWQASQDDIAFLQYTFGSTSSPKGVMVSHGNVLSQCRALMLASGYLCGNRR
;
A
#
# COMPACT_ATOMS: atom_id res chain seq x y z
N MET A 1 5.59 0.81 1.20
CA MET A 1 4.87 0.15 0.09
C MET A 1 4.13 -1.06 0.63
N LEU A 2 2.94 -1.34 0.11
CA LEU A 2 2.10 -2.48 0.50
C LEU A 2 2.00 -3.43 -0.70
N LEU A 3 2.46 -4.67 -0.53
CA LEU A 3 2.36 -5.73 -1.53
C LEU A 3 1.59 -6.91 -0.94
N TYR A 4 0.32 -7.03 -1.28
CA TYR A 4 -0.58 -8.06 -0.72
C TYR A 4 -1.39 -8.74 -1.79
N PRO A 5 -1.72 -10.04 -1.63
CA PRO A 5 -2.70 -10.66 -2.50
C PRO A 5 -4.07 -9.99 -2.27
N PRO A 6 -5.03 -10.14 -3.19
CA PRO A 6 -6.41 -9.77 -2.94
C PRO A 6 -6.92 -10.49 -1.68
N GLY A 7 -7.28 -9.74 -0.63
CA GLY A 7 -7.67 -10.35 0.64
C GLY A 7 -7.67 -9.37 1.81
N THR A 8 -7.88 -9.91 3.00
CA THR A 8 -8.02 -9.14 4.25
C THR A 8 -6.72 -8.52 4.72
N GLU A 9 -5.56 -9.10 4.42
CA GLU A 9 -4.25 -8.69 4.95
C GLU A 9 -3.84 -7.27 4.56
N PHE A 10 -4.29 -6.82 3.39
CA PHE A 10 -4.03 -5.45 2.93
C PHE A 10 -4.65 -4.40 3.85
N LEU A 11 -5.87 -4.65 4.35
CA LEU A 11 -6.67 -3.63 5.01
C LEU A 11 -6.07 -3.20 6.36
N PRO A 12 -5.68 -4.10 7.29
CA PRO A 12 -4.98 -3.73 8.51
C PRO A 12 -3.67 -2.98 8.25
N ALA A 13 -2.88 -3.41 7.25
CA ALA A 13 -1.62 -2.75 6.90
C ALA A 13 -1.88 -1.33 6.38
N PHE A 14 -2.85 -1.16 5.50
CA PHE A 14 -3.25 0.14 4.96
C PHE A 14 -3.78 1.08 6.05
N LEU A 15 -4.71 0.62 6.89
CA LEU A 15 -5.23 1.41 8.01
C LEU A 15 -4.14 1.74 9.04
N GLY A 16 -3.20 0.82 9.26
CA GLY A 16 -2.02 1.06 10.08
C GLY A 16 -1.17 2.20 9.55
N CYS A 17 -0.92 2.23 8.23
CA CYS A 17 -0.21 3.35 7.59
C CYS A 17 -0.94 4.67 7.80
N LEU A 18 -2.26 4.71 7.55
CA LEU A 18 -3.06 5.92 7.78
C LEU A 18 -2.96 6.36 9.24
N ARG A 19 -3.15 5.47 10.21
CA ARG A 19 -3.08 5.84 11.64
C ARG A 19 -1.68 6.26 12.10
N ALA A 20 -0.64 5.91 11.36
CA ALA A 20 0.74 6.29 11.63
C ALA A 20 1.20 7.54 10.85
N GLY A 21 0.34 8.14 10.01
CA GLY A 21 0.72 9.23 9.12
C GLY A 21 1.73 8.83 8.03
N ILE A 22 1.77 7.54 7.68
CA ILE A 22 2.66 6.99 6.65
C ILE A 22 1.88 6.95 5.33
N ILE A 23 2.46 7.54 4.28
CA ILE A 23 1.89 7.49 2.93
C ILE A 23 2.07 6.07 2.37
N ALA A 24 0.97 5.35 2.22
CA ALA A 24 0.98 4.01 1.64
C ALA A 24 1.16 4.08 0.11
N ILE A 25 1.88 3.12 -0.45
CA ILE A 25 1.91 2.87 -1.90
C ILE A 25 1.21 1.53 -2.10
N SER A 26 0.04 1.54 -2.74
CA SER A 26 -0.74 0.32 -2.97
C SER A 26 -0.37 -0.28 -4.32
N LEU A 27 0.19 -1.49 -4.32
CA LEU A 27 0.53 -2.23 -5.52
C LEU A 27 0.13 -3.70 -5.39
N SER A 28 -0.28 -4.29 -6.50
CA SER A 28 -0.41 -5.74 -6.60
C SER A 28 0.98 -6.41 -6.60
N PRO A 29 1.13 -7.58 -5.99
CA PRO A 29 2.36 -8.35 -6.03
C PRO A 29 2.77 -8.65 -7.49
N PRO A 30 4.08 -8.63 -7.81
CA PRO A 30 4.56 -9.06 -9.11
C PRO A 30 4.08 -10.46 -9.48
N ASP A 31 3.45 -10.60 -10.64
CA ASP A 31 3.12 -11.90 -11.22
C ASP A 31 4.41 -12.64 -11.57
N THR A 32 4.67 -13.76 -10.87
CA THR A 32 5.88 -14.58 -11.02
C THR A 32 5.99 -15.19 -12.42
N SER A 33 4.87 -15.45 -13.11
CA SER A 33 4.89 -15.91 -14.51
C SER A 33 5.37 -14.84 -15.49
N ARG A 34 5.35 -13.56 -15.07
CA ARG A 34 5.74 -12.38 -15.86
C ARG A 34 6.85 -11.59 -15.19
N ILE A 35 7.66 -12.25 -14.36
CA ILE A 35 8.61 -11.60 -13.45
C ILE A 35 9.57 -10.64 -14.15
N LYS A 36 10.06 -11.01 -15.35
CA LYS A 36 10.95 -10.17 -16.18
C LYS A 36 10.34 -8.81 -16.56
N ARG A 37 9.01 -8.71 -16.66
CA ARG A 37 8.29 -7.45 -16.92
C ARG A 37 7.82 -6.78 -15.63
N ALA A 38 7.53 -7.55 -14.60
CA ALA A 38 6.97 -7.04 -13.35
C ALA A 38 8.05 -6.39 -12.46
N LEU A 39 9.25 -6.96 -12.37
CA LEU A 39 10.32 -6.42 -11.52
C LEU A 39 10.78 -5.02 -11.95
N PRO A 40 11.05 -4.72 -13.24
CA PRO A 40 11.42 -3.35 -13.63
C PRO A 40 10.37 -2.31 -13.26
N ARG A 41 9.08 -2.69 -13.31
CA ARG A 41 7.97 -1.82 -12.89
C ARG A 41 7.97 -1.59 -11.39
N LEU A 42 8.18 -2.63 -10.60
CA LEU A 42 8.30 -2.51 -9.14
C LEU A 42 9.50 -1.62 -8.76
N THR A 43 10.67 -1.87 -9.35
CA THR A 43 11.89 -1.08 -9.12
C THR A 43 11.70 0.38 -9.51
N ALA A 44 11.03 0.66 -10.63
CA ALA A 44 10.73 2.02 -11.05
C ALA A 44 9.82 2.75 -10.05
N VAL A 45 8.82 2.08 -9.47
CA VAL A 45 7.98 2.67 -8.41
C VAL A 45 8.79 2.89 -7.13
N VAL A 46 9.62 1.94 -6.74
CA VAL A 46 10.51 2.09 -5.57
C VAL A 46 11.41 3.31 -5.71
N ALA A 47 12.01 3.50 -6.89
CA ALA A 47 12.88 4.63 -7.17
C ALA A 47 12.12 5.96 -7.20
N ASP A 48 10.98 6.03 -7.89
CA ASP A 48 10.16 7.24 -8.03
C ASP A 48 9.58 7.68 -6.67
N ALA A 49 9.05 6.75 -5.89
CA ALA A 49 8.47 7.03 -4.57
C ALA A 49 9.52 7.17 -3.46
N GLN A 50 10.79 6.87 -3.75
CA GLN A 50 11.86 6.70 -2.75
C GLN A 50 11.44 5.78 -1.60
N ALA A 51 10.77 4.67 -1.93
CA ALA A 51 10.27 3.75 -0.94
C ALA A 51 11.43 3.11 -0.16
N SER A 52 11.28 2.97 1.16
CA SER A 52 12.30 2.38 2.05
C SER A 52 11.85 1.09 2.75
N LEU A 53 10.53 0.84 2.77
CA LEU A 53 9.89 -0.26 3.48
C LEU A 53 8.82 -0.91 2.59
N VAL A 54 8.78 -2.25 2.63
CA VAL A 54 7.71 -3.07 2.05
C VAL A 54 7.04 -3.87 3.15
N LEU A 55 5.71 -3.72 3.28
CA LEU A 55 4.87 -4.62 4.05
C LEU A 55 4.27 -5.65 3.10
N THR A 56 4.40 -6.93 3.42
CA THR A 56 3.93 -8.04 2.58
C THR A 56 3.66 -9.29 3.41
N THR A 57 3.33 -10.40 2.76
CA THR A 57 3.19 -11.73 3.36
C THR A 57 4.46 -12.55 3.22
N THR A 58 4.68 -13.51 4.12
CA THR A 58 5.79 -14.48 3.99
C THR A 58 5.75 -15.21 2.64
N GLU A 59 4.56 -15.54 2.14
CA GLU A 59 4.36 -16.21 0.84
C GLU A 59 4.91 -15.38 -0.33
N ILE A 60 4.51 -14.10 -0.43
CA ILE A 60 4.96 -13.21 -1.52
C ILE A 60 6.47 -13.01 -1.41
N ARG A 61 6.98 -12.75 -0.20
CA ARG A 61 8.43 -12.57 -0.01
C ARG A 61 9.21 -13.78 -0.49
N ASN A 62 8.80 -14.99 -0.10
CA ASN A 62 9.45 -16.23 -0.54
C ASN A 62 9.38 -16.40 -2.06
N SER A 63 8.25 -16.08 -2.69
CA SER A 63 8.08 -16.17 -4.14
C SER A 63 9.01 -15.23 -4.94
N LEU A 64 9.44 -14.13 -4.32
CA LEU A 64 10.31 -13.12 -4.94
C LEU A 64 11.77 -13.26 -4.52
N GLN A 65 12.08 -14.03 -3.47
CA GLN A 65 13.37 -14.02 -2.78
C GLN A 65 14.56 -14.20 -3.73
N SER A 66 14.48 -15.14 -4.69
CA SER A 66 15.54 -15.37 -5.67
C SER A 66 15.88 -14.15 -6.53
N HIS A 67 14.95 -13.22 -6.70
CA HIS A 67 15.12 -12.01 -7.49
C HIS A 67 15.44 -10.77 -6.65
N LEU A 68 15.05 -10.76 -5.37
CA LEU A 68 15.33 -9.64 -4.47
C LEU A 68 16.83 -9.43 -4.31
N ASP A 69 17.60 -10.52 -4.24
CA ASP A 69 19.05 -10.47 -4.04
C ASP A 69 19.83 -10.00 -5.28
N GLU A 70 19.25 -10.17 -6.47
CA GLU A 70 19.82 -9.80 -7.78
C GLU A 70 19.71 -8.30 -8.07
N ILE A 71 18.65 -7.64 -7.56
CA ILE A 71 18.35 -6.24 -7.86
C ILE A 71 18.66 -5.39 -6.63
N ARG A 72 19.69 -4.54 -6.73
CA ARG A 72 20.19 -3.71 -5.62
C ARG A 72 19.08 -2.91 -4.94
N GLU A 73 18.24 -2.23 -5.74
CA GLU A 73 17.15 -1.39 -5.25
C GLU A 73 16.12 -2.18 -4.44
N LEU A 74 15.87 -3.45 -4.78
CA LEU A 74 14.93 -4.29 -4.05
C LEU A 74 15.57 -4.94 -2.82
N ARG A 75 16.87 -5.25 -2.90
CA ARG A 75 17.66 -5.81 -1.79
C ARG A 75 17.83 -4.83 -0.63
N GLU A 76 17.99 -3.54 -0.95
CA GLU A 76 18.19 -2.48 0.06
C GLU A 76 16.89 -2.07 0.78
N LEU A 77 15.73 -2.46 0.26
CA LEU A 77 14.45 -2.25 0.93
C LEU A 77 14.35 -3.08 2.20
N ARG A 78 13.74 -2.49 3.23
CA ARG A 78 13.32 -3.27 4.40
C ARG A 78 12.04 -4.04 4.05
N TRP A 79 12.12 -5.36 3.99
CA TRP A 79 10.95 -6.24 3.81
C TRP A 79 10.44 -6.71 5.17
N VAL A 80 9.16 -6.48 5.44
CA VAL A 80 8.48 -6.90 6.67
C VAL A 80 7.29 -7.77 6.30
N ASN A 81 7.32 -9.00 6.81
CA ASN A 81 6.22 -9.94 6.72
C ASN A 81 5.24 -9.61 7.85
N THR A 82 4.00 -9.27 7.53
CA THR A 82 3.05 -8.84 8.56
C THR A 82 2.64 -9.94 9.53
N GLU A 83 2.73 -11.20 9.11
CA GLU A 83 2.45 -12.36 9.97
C GLU A 83 3.51 -12.54 11.08
N GLU A 84 4.71 -11.99 10.89
CA GLU A 84 5.82 -12.09 11.83
C GLU A 84 5.83 -10.94 12.86
N ILE A 85 4.91 -9.97 12.74
CA ILE A 85 4.81 -8.86 13.68
C ILE A 85 4.23 -9.37 15.00
N THR A 86 5.09 -9.43 16.02
CA THR A 86 4.76 -9.86 17.38
C THR A 86 4.88 -8.68 18.37
N GLY A 87 4.41 -8.88 19.61
CA GLY A 87 4.56 -7.87 20.67
C GLY A 87 3.66 -6.65 20.52
N ILE A 88 2.58 -6.75 19.72
CA ILE A 88 1.57 -5.69 19.61
C ILE A 88 0.81 -5.60 20.94
N ASP A 89 1.03 -4.51 21.67
CA ASP A 89 0.20 -4.16 22.81
C ASP A 89 -1.19 -3.72 22.30
N ARG A 90 -2.15 -4.66 22.35
CA ARG A 90 -3.54 -4.40 21.95
C ARG A 90 -4.25 -3.38 22.85
N GLY A 91 -3.71 -3.09 24.03
CA GLY A 91 -4.23 -2.11 24.99
C GLY A 91 -3.66 -0.71 24.79
N ARG A 92 -2.44 -0.58 24.23
CA ARG A 92 -1.88 0.69 23.76
C ARG A 92 -2.14 0.86 22.27
N ALA A 93 -3.32 1.33 21.94
CA ALA A 93 -3.49 2.05 20.70
C ALA A 93 -2.73 3.38 20.82
N ASN A 94 -1.40 3.37 20.68
CA ASN A 94 -0.54 4.56 20.66
C ASN A 94 -0.82 5.49 19.44
N GLY A 95 -1.98 5.33 18.79
CA GLY A 95 -2.40 6.06 17.60
C GLY A 95 -3.07 7.40 17.88
N ASP A 96 -2.82 8.00 19.04
CA ASP A 96 -3.44 9.27 19.45
C ASP A 96 -2.69 10.52 18.99
N SER A 97 -1.60 10.40 18.22
CA SER A 97 -0.77 11.57 17.88
C SER A 97 -0.96 12.12 16.47
N TRP A 98 -1.37 11.32 15.49
CA TRP A 98 -1.53 11.79 14.12
C TRP A 98 -3.00 12.04 13.76
N GLN A 99 -3.33 13.29 13.47
CA GLN A 99 -4.63 13.70 12.95
C GLN A 99 -4.46 14.17 11.52
N ALA A 100 -5.01 13.41 10.58
CA ALA A 100 -4.98 13.76 9.16
C ALA A 100 -5.80 15.02 8.89
N SER A 101 -5.25 15.95 8.11
CA SER A 101 -6.01 16.95 7.38
C SER A 101 -6.59 16.34 6.10
N GLN A 102 -7.60 16.99 5.51
CA GLN A 102 -8.16 16.58 4.20
C GLN A 102 -7.15 16.74 3.05
N ASP A 103 -6.19 17.65 3.20
CA ASP A 103 -5.17 17.92 2.18
C ASP A 103 -3.96 17.00 2.30
N ASP A 104 -3.82 16.27 3.42
CA ASP A 104 -2.75 15.30 3.58
C ASP A 104 -2.92 14.13 2.62
N ILE A 105 -1.81 13.62 2.10
CA ILE A 105 -1.80 12.47 1.21
C ILE A 105 -2.09 11.20 2.01
N ALA A 106 -3.18 10.51 1.66
CA ALA A 106 -3.53 9.22 2.25
C ALA A 106 -2.69 8.10 1.64
N PHE A 107 -2.56 8.09 0.31
CA PHE A 107 -1.78 7.10 -0.41
C PHE A 107 -1.38 7.54 -1.82
N LEU A 108 -0.40 6.84 -2.38
CA LEU A 108 -0.01 6.93 -3.79
C LEU A 108 -0.59 5.76 -4.58
N GLN A 109 -1.22 6.07 -5.71
CA GLN A 109 -1.65 5.09 -6.70
C GLN A 109 -0.82 5.23 -7.96
N TYR A 110 -0.09 4.18 -8.31
CA TYR A 110 0.75 4.21 -9.51
C TYR A 110 0.01 3.78 -10.77
N THR A 111 0.25 4.52 -11.84
CA THR A 111 -0.22 4.17 -13.18
C THR A 111 0.99 3.98 -14.11
N PHE A 112 0.92 2.92 -14.93
CA PHE A 112 1.94 2.62 -15.92
C PHE A 112 1.40 3.00 -17.30
N GLY A 113 1.79 4.18 -17.78
CA GLY A 113 1.44 4.65 -19.12
C GLY A 113 2.25 3.96 -20.21
N SER A 114 2.00 4.33 -21.47
CA SER A 114 2.81 3.94 -22.63
C SER A 114 4.20 4.60 -22.63
N THR A 115 4.35 5.72 -21.91
CA THR A 115 5.63 6.37 -21.63
C THR A 115 6.29 5.64 -20.45
N SER A 116 7.56 5.30 -20.59
CA SER A 116 8.29 4.28 -19.82
C SER A 116 8.37 4.46 -18.30
N SER A 117 8.03 5.65 -17.77
CA SER A 117 8.16 5.95 -16.34
C SER A 117 6.81 5.91 -15.64
N PRO A 118 6.71 5.23 -14.47
CA PRO A 118 5.48 5.15 -13.71
C PRO A 118 5.12 6.53 -13.15
N LYS A 119 3.83 6.84 -13.01
CA LYS A 119 3.36 8.08 -12.42
C LYS A 119 2.58 7.80 -11.14
N GLY A 120 3.08 8.34 -10.02
CA GLY A 120 2.41 8.29 -8.73
C GLY A 120 1.29 9.35 -8.67
N VAL A 121 0.05 8.90 -8.65
CA VAL A 121 -1.11 9.76 -8.38
C VAL A 121 -1.21 9.92 -6.86
N MET A 122 -1.04 11.16 -6.40
CA MET A 122 -1.25 11.52 -5.00
C MET A 122 -2.75 11.58 -4.70
N VAL A 123 -3.21 10.77 -3.76
CA VAL A 123 -4.62 10.74 -3.32
C VAL A 123 -4.69 11.24 -1.90
N SER A 124 -5.37 12.37 -1.69
CA SER A 124 -5.54 12.96 -0.35
C SER A 124 -6.67 12.29 0.45
N HIS A 125 -6.67 12.50 1.76
CA HIS A 125 -7.78 12.09 2.62
C HIS A 125 -9.12 12.67 2.16
N GLY A 126 -9.13 13.94 1.73
CA GLY A 126 -10.30 14.60 1.16
C GLY A 126 -10.78 13.96 -0.13
N ASN A 127 -9.87 13.51 -1.01
CA ASN A 127 -10.25 12.77 -2.23
C ASN A 127 -10.98 11.47 -1.89
N VAL A 128 -10.45 10.70 -0.93
CA VAL A 128 -11.07 9.43 -0.49
C VAL A 128 -12.45 9.66 0.09
N LEU A 129 -12.59 10.61 1.02
CA LEU A 129 -13.87 10.92 1.67
C LEU A 129 -14.92 11.42 0.67
N SER A 130 -14.50 12.25 -0.30
CA SER A 130 -15.36 12.70 -1.39
C SER A 130 -15.87 11.54 -2.24
N GLN A 131 -14.98 10.62 -2.63
CA GLN A 131 -15.35 9.42 -3.40
C GLN A 131 -16.31 8.52 -2.61
N CYS A 132 -16.02 8.24 -1.34
CA CYS A 132 -16.91 7.46 -0.48
C CYS A 132 -18.30 8.10 -0.37
N ARG A 133 -18.38 9.42 -0.22
CA ARG A 133 -19.65 10.15 -0.17
C ARG A 133 -20.42 10.03 -1.48
N ALA A 134 -19.75 10.19 -2.61
CA ALA A 134 -20.37 10.04 -3.94
C ALA A 134 -20.92 8.62 -4.14
N LEU A 135 -20.18 7.58 -3.74
CA LEU A 135 -20.62 6.19 -3.82
C LEU A 135 -21.82 5.91 -2.91
N MET A 136 -21.78 6.38 -1.66
CA MET A 136 -22.90 6.23 -0.72
C MET A 136 -24.20 6.86 -1.27
N LEU A 137 -24.09 8.06 -1.85
CA LEU A 137 -25.22 8.75 -2.48
C LEU A 137 -25.73 8.00 -3.71
N ALA A 138 -24.84 7.57 -4.60
CA ALA A 138 -25.21 6.86 -5.83
C ALA A 138 -25.85 5.49 -5.56
N SER A 139 -25.43 4.80 -4.49
CA SER A 139 -25.93 3.47 -4.13
C SER A 139 -27.10 3.50 -3.13
N GLY A 140 -27.51 4.67 -2.64
CA GLY A 140 -28.60 4.81 -1.65
C GLY A 140 -28.24 4.31 -0.24
N TYR A 141 -26.95 4.13 0.05
CA TYR A 141 -26.45 3.78 1.39
C TYR A 141 -26.30 5.06 2.22
N LEU A 142 -27.40 5.55 2.78
CA LEU A 142 -27.37 6.60 3.79
C LEU A 142 -27.20 5.97 5.18
N CYS A 143 -26.41 6.62 6.03
CA CYS A 143 -26.25 6.22 7.42
C CYS A 143 -27.64 6.16 8.08
N GLY A 144 -28.10 4.95 8.45
CA GLY A 144 -29.45 4.71 8.98
C GLY A 144 -30.24 3.62 8.25
N ASN A 145 -29.87 3.25 7.02
CA ASN A 145 -30.49 2.12 6.33
C ASN A 145 -29.86 0.79 6.80
N ARG A 146 -30.32 0.25 7.94
CA ARG A 146 -30.27 -1.20 8.14
C ARG A 146 -31.46 -1.79 7.37
N ARG A 147 -31.18 -2.57 6.34
CA ARG A 147 -32.15 -3.57 5.87
C ARG A 147 -32.12 -4.77 6.80
#